data_AF-A0A382U206-F1
#
_entry.id   AF-A0A382U206-F1
#
_cell.length_a   1.000
_cell.length_b   1.000
_cell.length_c   1.000
_cell.angle_alpha   90.00
_cell.angle_beta   90.00
_cell.angle_gamma   90.00
#
_symmetry.space_group_name_H-M   'P 1'
#
loop_
_entity.id
_entity.type
_entity.pdbx_description
1 polymer ?
#
loop_
_entity_poly.entity_id
_entity_poly.type
_entity_poly.pdbx_seq_one_letter_code
_entity_poly.pdbx_strand_id
1 'polypeptide(L)' 'MTALENVALSAELNGTNGSKKKSMELLSLVGLVNRNHHYPSQLSGGEQQRLALARAFINEPSIV' A
#
# COMPACT_ATOMS: atom_id res chain seq x y z
N MET A 1 1.34 -11.12 5.27
CA MET A 1 2.06 -9.99 4.66
C MET A 1 1.67 -8.71 5.37
N THR A 2 2.63 -7.84 5.67
CA THR A 2 2.44 -6.52 6.31
C THR A 2 1.76 -5.52 5.37
N ALA A 3 1.35 -4.35 5.87
CA ALA A 3 0.79 -3.27 5.06
C ALA A 3 1.76 -2.81 3.96
N LEU A 4 3.06 -2.69 4.26
CA LEU A 4 4.10 -2.37 3.28
C LEU A 4 4.20 -3.44 2.19
N GLU A 5 4.27 -4.71 2.58
CA GLU A 5 4.34 -5.84 1.66
C GLU A 5 3.08 -5.95 0.78
N ASN A 6 1.91 -5.63 1.33
CA ASN A 6 0.64 -5.65 0.58
C ASN A 6 0.65 -4.64 -0.57
N VAL A 7 1.16 -3.43 -0.33
CA VAL A 7 1.25 -2.39 -1.36
C VAL A 7 2.38 -2.70 -2.35
N ALA A 8 3.54 -3.13 -1.86
CA ALA A 8 4.69 -3.44 -2.69
C ALA A 8 4.44 -4.61 -3.65
N LEU A 9 3.76 -5.67 -3.18
CA LEU A 9 3.39 -6.81 -4.00
C LEU A 9 2.53 -6.39 -5.21
N SER A 10 1.60 -5.45 -5.03
CA SER A 10 0.77 -4.93 -6.13
C SER A 10 1.58 -4.21 -7.22
N ALA A 11 2.74 -3.64 -6.90
CA ALA A 11 3.66 -3.05 -7.86
C ALA A 11 4.55 -4.12 -8.55
N GLU A 12 5.02 -5.09 -7.76
CA GLU A 12 5.88 -6.18 -8.23
C GLU A 12 5.16 -7.07 -9.24
N LEU A 13 3.88 -7.36 -8.99
CA LEU A 13 3.03 -8.11 -9.94
C LEU A 13 2.83 -7.37 -11.27
N ASN A 14 3.01 -6.05 -11.30
CA ASN A 14 3.00 -5.23 -12.52
C ASN A 14 4.40 -4.95 -13.08
N GLY A 15 5.44 -5.63 -12.58
CA GLY A 15 6.82 -5.47 -13.07
C GLY A 15 7.48 -4.13 -12.73
N THR A 16 6.94 -3.40 -11.75
CA THR A 16 7.48 -2.08 -11.36
C THR A 16 8.67 -2.24 -10.41
N ASN A 17 9.85 -1.79 -10.83
CA ASN A 17 11.04 -1.73 -9.98
C ASN A 17 10.92 -0.61 -8.93
N GLY A 18 11.53 -0.77 -7.75
CA GLY A 18 11.47 0.24 -6.69
C GLY A 18 10.16 0.26 -5.89
N SER A 19 9.39 -0.84 -5.95
CA SER A 19 8.09 -1.06 -5.27
C SER A 19 8.07 -0.55 -3.82
N LYS A 20 9.12 -0.84 -3.05
CA LYS A 20 9.19 -0.53 -1.61
C LYS A 20 9.19 0.97 -1.29
N LYS A 21 9.95 1.79 -2.04
CA LYS A 21 10.01 3.24 -1.79
C LYS A 21 8.66 3.89 -2.10
N LYS A 22 8.10 3.59 -3.27
CA LYS A 22 6.78 4.09 -3.70
C LYS A 22 5.65 3.64 -2.77
N SER A 23 5.73 2.40 -2.28
CA SER A 23 4.78 1.88 -1.28
C SER A 23 4.83 2.66 0.03
N MET A 24 6.03 3.00 0.52
CA MET A 24 6.17 3.84 1.72
C MET A 24 5.61 5.25 1.52
N GLU A 25 5.84 5.87 0.36
CA GLU A 25 5.29 7.17 0.01
C GLU A 25 3.75 7.14 -0.03
N LEU A 26 3.15 6.11 -0.65
CA LEU A 26 1.71 5.93 -0.67
C LEU A 26 1.11 5.64 0.70
N LEU A 27 1.77 4.81 1.51
CA LEU A 27 1.36 4.59 2.90
C LEU A 27 1.42 5.90 3.71
N SER A 28 2.37 6.78 3.43
CA SER A 28 2.40 8.13 4.03
C SER A 28 1.20 8.97 3.60
N LEU A 29 0.89 9.01 2.30
CA LEU A 29 -0.25 9.75 1.73
C LEU A 29 -1.60 9.31 2.33
N VAL A 30 -1.77 8.02 2.61
CA VAL A 30 -3.01 7.48 3.21
C VAL A 30 -2.97 7.41 4.74
N GLY A 31 -1.96 8.00 5.39
CA GLY A 31 -1.85 8.07 6.84
C GLY A 31 -1.56 6.73 7.55
N LEU A 32 -0.90 5.80 6.86
CA LEU A 32 -0.53 4.47 7.35
C LEU A 32 0.99 4.25 7.50
N VAL A 33 1.81 5.30 7.38
CA VAL A 33 3.28 5.18 7.52
C VAL A 33 3.71 4.51 8.83
N ASN A 34 3.08 4.86 9.96
CA ASN A 34 3.40 4.25 11.27
C ASN A 34 2.83 2.83 11.43
N ARG A 35 1.98 2.40 10.51
CA ARG A 35 1.35 1.08 10.47
C ARG A 35 1.96 0.16 9.41
N ASN A 36 3.04 0.57 8.75
CA ASN A 36 3.62 -0.15 7.61
C ASN A 36 4.01 -1.62 7.93
N HIS A 37 4.38 -1.92 9.18
CA HIS A 37 4.72 -3.26 9.65
C HIS A 37 3.52 -4.08 10.18
N HIS A 38 2.33 -3.48 10.29
CA HIS A 38 1.15 -4.19 10.79
C HIS A 38 0.56 -5.07 9.69
N TYR A 39 0.04 -6.24 10.08
CA TYR A 39 -0.77 -7.08 9.21
C TYR A 39 -2.15 -6.45 8.98
N PRO A 40 -2.82 -6.70 7.84
CA PRO A 40 -4.16 -6.17 7.59
C PRO A 40 -5.18 -6.47 8.70
N SER A 41 -5.09 -7.64 9.33
CA SER A 41 -5.95 -8.02 10.48
C SER A 41 -5.76 -7.17 11.73
N GLN A 42 -4.67 -6.41 11.82
CA GLN A 42 -4.35 -5.50 12.93
C GLN A 42 -4.75 -4.05 12.62
N LEU A 43 -5.29 -3.78 11.43
CA LEU A 43 -5.79 -2.48 11.02
C LEU A 43 -7.29 -2.39 11.28
N SER A 44 -7.77 -1.23 11.72
CA SER A 44 -9.20 -0.91 11.77
C SER A 44 -9.83 -0.96 10.37
N GLY A 45 -11.16 -1.06 10.28
CA GLY A 45 -11.85 -1.10 8.98
C GLY A 45 -11.53 0.10 8.08
N GLY A 46 -11.45 1.30 8.66
CA GLY A 46 -11.07 2.51 7.92
C GLY A 46 -9.59 2.51 7.48
N GLU A 47 -8.69 1.95 8.29
CA GLU A 47 -7.29 1.76 7.89
C GLU A 47 -7.15 0.70 6.78
N GLN A 48 -7.95 -0.38 6.82
CA GLN A 48 -7.99 -1.38 5.75
C GLN A 48 -8.50 -0.81 4.43
N GLN A 49 -9.52 0.05 4.46
CA GLN A 49 -9.99 0.78 3.26
C GLN A 49 -8.87 1.66 2.68
N ARG A 50 -8.16 2.40 3.53
CA ARG A 50 -7.02 3.22 3.09
C ARG A 50 -5.86 2.39 2.54
N LEU A 51 -5.60 1.21 3.12
CA LEU A 51 -4.64 0.25 2.57
C LEU A 51 -5.07 -0.26 1.18
N ALA A 52 -6.36 -0.53 0.98
CA ALA A 52 -6.89 -0.93 -0.33
C ALA A 52 -6.73 0.17 -1.38
N LEU A 53 -6.97 1.44 -1.00
CA LEU A 53 -6.69 2.60 -1.87
C LEU A 53 -5.21 2.67 -2.25
N ALA A 54 -4.29 2.54 -1.29
CA ALA A 54 -2.85 2.56 -1.58
C ALA A 54 -2.44 1.45 -2.58
N ARG A 55 -3.02 0.25 -2.46
CA ARG A 55 -2.80 -0.86 -3.41
C ARG A 55 -3.36 -0.58 -4.81
N ALA A 56 -4.46 0.16 -4.92
CA ALA A 56 -5.03 0.55 -6.22
C ALA A 56 -4.17 1.63 -6.90
N PHE A 57 -3.66 2.60 -6.14
CA PHE A 57 -2.89 3.73 -6.69
C PHE A 57 -1.42 3.41 -6.99
N ILE A 58 -0.85 2.33 -6.43
CA ILE A 58 0.59 2.01 -6.59
C ILE A 58 1.04 1.88 -8.05
N ASN A 59 0.13 1.47 -8.93
CA ASN A 59 0.39 1.28 -10.34
C ASN A 59 0.08 2.51 -11.20
N GLU A 60 -0.19 3.67 -10.57
CA GLU A 60 -0.56 4.91 -11.26
C GLU A 60 -1.62 4.70 -12.35
N PRO A 61 -2.79 4.12 -12.00
CA PRO A 61 -3.84 3.88 -12.96
C PRO A 61 -4.31 5.21 -13.57
N SER A 62 -4.70 5.19 -14.84
CA SER A 62 -5.24 6.38 -15.52
C SER A 62 -6.62 6.78 -15.00
N ILE A 63 -7.38 5.86 -14.40
CA ILE A 63 -8.72 6.03 -13.84
C ILE A 63 -8.86 5.12 -12.60
N VAL A 64 -9.60 5.59 -11.58
CA VAL A 64 -9.91 4.84 -10.35
C VAL A 64 -11.40 4.75 -10.12
#